data_AF-A0A2K9NSL4-F1
#
_entry.id   AF-A0A2K9NSL4-F1
#
_cell.length_a   1.000
_cell.length_b   1.000
_cell.length_c   1.000
_cell.angle_alpha   90.00
_cell.angle_beta   90.00
_cell.angle_gamma   90.00
#
_symmetry.space_group_name_H-M   'P 1'
#
loop_
_entity.id
_entity.type
_entity.pdbx_description
1 polymer ?
#
loop_
_entity_poly.entity_id
_entity_poly.type
_entity_poly.pdbx_seq_one_letter_code
_entity_poly.pdbx_strand_id
1 'polypeptide(L)'
;MKKWILLCALMSANAFAQTSADDQFQRQIDEIMKAREEMLKSLMDDSNMGEFENRMREMMKRFAGPDFDMSDFESPVIGQYDWVVTDTQKILKLKVQQAKDHPLDIKIEQGMIKIKGDVVATQGTGKNKSTRKTSFERSFSLPDDVDQTNPEFENKDGEVLIKFKRLAIGKSSSKSSSPTSKVKVKGEEAPKNDRVPVTPANDDLKI
;
A
#
# COMPACT_ATOMS: atom_id res chain seq x y z
N MET A 1 -83.18 -14.29 19.76
CA MET A 1 -83.03 -14.28 18.30
C MET A 1 -82.35 -13.00 17.85
N LYS A 2 -81.33 -13.12 16.96
CA LYS A 2 -80.73 -12.05 16.12
C LYS A 2 -79.93 -10.92 16.79
N LYS A 3 -78.71 -11.18 17.31
CA LYS A 3 -77.66 -10.13 17.47
C LYS A 3 -76.18 -10.58 17.34
N TRP A 4 -75.88 -11.83 16.94
CA TRP A 4 -74.51 -12.38 17.01
C TRP A 4 -73.92 -12.88 15.68
N ILE A 5 -74.35 -12.37 14.52
CA ILE A 5 -73.82 -12.78 13.20
C ILE A 5 -73.35 -11.56 12.41
N LEU A 6 -72.52 -10.70 13.01
CA LEU A 6 -71.92 -9.57 12.28
C LEU A 6 -70.51 -9.19 12.74
N LEU A 7 -69.72 -10.17 13.23
CA LEU A 7 -68.35 -9.91 13.68
C LEU A 7 -67.28 -10.90 13.18
N CYS A 8 -67.59 -11.78 12.22
CA CYS A 8 -66.61 -12.74 11.66
C CYS A 8 -66.23 -12.48 10.18
N ALA A 9 -66.66 -11.37 9.58
CA ALA A 9 -66.43 -11.09 8.15
C ALA A 9 -65.33 -10.03 7.87
N LEU A 10 -64.43 -9.76 8.83
CA LEU A 10 -63.41 -8.71 8.70
C LEU A 10 -61.96 -9.19 8.96
N MET A 11 -61.70 -10.50 8.92
CA MET A 11 -60.37 -11.06 9.21
C MET A 11 -59.84 -12.03 8.14
N SER A 12 -60.20 -11.84 6.86
CA SER A 12 -59.77 -12.78 5.79
C SER A 12 -59.28 -12.11 4.49
N ALA A 13 -58.86 -10.85 4.53
CA ALA A 13 -58.47 -10.12 3.30
C ALA A 13 -57.04 -9.55 3.29
N ASN A 14 -56.07 -10.12 4.03
CA ASN A 14 -54.67 -9.65 4.02
C ASN A 14 -53.66 -10.78 3.74
N ALA A 15 -53.89 -11.61 2.71
CA ALA A 15 -52.93 -12.64 2.33
C ALA A 15 -52.65 -12.71 0.81
N PHE A 16 -52.74 -11.60 0.10
CA PHE A 16 -52.38 -11.53 -1.33
C PHE A 16 -51.84 -10.13 -1.69
N ALA A 17 -50.61 -9.80 -1.28
CA ALA A 17 -49.90 -8.61 -1.77
C ALA A 17 -48.36 -8.61 -1.57
N GLN A 18 -47.71 -9.76 -1.37
CA GLN A 18 -46.26 -9.81 -1.07
C GLN A 18 -45.38 -10.56 -2.08
N THR A 19 -45.94 -11.09 -3.17
CA THR A 19 -45.17 -11.85 -4.17
C THR A 19 -44.68 -11.04 -5.38
N SER A 20 -44.95 -9.74 -5.48
CA SER A 20 -44.52 -8.92 -6.63
C SER A 20 -43.25 -8.11 -6.39
N ALA A 21 -42.79 -7.97 -5.13
CA ALA A 21 -41.57 -7.23 -4.80
C ALA A 21 -40.30 -8.10 -4.97
N ASP A 22 -40.38 -9.39 -4.62
CA ASP A 22 -39.24 -10.31 -4.72
C ASP A 22 -38.86 -10.60 -6.19
N ASP A 23 -39.83 -10.69 -7.10
CA ASP A 23 -39.58 -10.91 -8.53
C ASP A 23 -38.87 -9.72 -9.20
N GLN A 24 -39.15 -8.48 -8.78
CA GLN A 24 -38.45 -7.30 -9.31
C GLN A 24 -37.03 -7.18 -8.75
N PHE A 25 -36.86 -7.53 -7.48
CA PHE A 25 -35.55 -7.50 -6.85
C PHE A 25 -34.63 -8.60 -7.39
N GLN A 26 -35.15 -9.81 -7.61
CA GLN A 26 -34.39 -10.89 -8.25
C GLN A 26 -33.98 -10.56 -9.67
N ARG A 27 -34.85 -9.92 -10.47
CA ARG A 27 -34.48 -9.45 -11.81
C ARG A 27 -33.39 -8.38 -11.79
N GLN A 28 -33.42 -7.45 -10.84
CA GLN A 28 -32.33 -6.48 -10.67
C GLN A 28 -31.01 -7.16 -10.27
N ILE A 29 -31.06 -8.16 -9.38
CA ILE A 29 -29.86 -8.91 -9.00
C ILE A 29 -29.29 -9.66 -10.20
N ASP A 30 -30.14 -10.33 -10.99
CA ASP A 30 -29.71 -11.05 -12.19
C ASP A 30 -29.12 -10.12 -13.26
N GLU A 31 -29.71 -8.93 -13.47
CA GLU A 31 -29.15 -7.92 -14.37
C GLU A 31 -27.79 -7.40 -13.87
N ILE A 32 -27.64 -7.15 -12.57
CA ILE A 32 -26.37 -6.71 -11.97
C ILE A 32 -25.31 -7.81 -12.07
N MET A 33 -25.67 -9.07 -11.82
CA MET A 33 -24.74 -10.20 -11.94
C MET A 33 -24.30 -10.41 -13.39
N LYS A 34 -25.23 -10.31 -14.34
CA LYS A 34 -24.93 -10.44 -15.77
C LYS A 34 -24.06 -9.29 -16.28
N ALA A 35 -24.35 -8.05 -15.88
CA ALA A 35 -23.52 -6.89 -16.20
C ALA A 35 -22.10 -7.01 -15.61
N ARG A 36 -21.99 -7.55 -14.39
CA ARG A 36 -20.70 -7.83 -13.76
C ARG A 36 -19.92 -8.92 -14.49
N GLU A 37 -20.60 -9.97 -14.95
CA GLU A 37 -19.99 -11.06 -15.71
C GLU A 37 -19.53 -10.59 -17.09
N GLU A 38 -20.30 -9.77 -17.79
CA GLU A 38 -19.88 -9.15 -19.06
C GLU A 38 -18.69 -8.20 -18.87
N MET A 39 -18.68 -7.42 -17.78
CA MET A 39 -17.53 -6.60 -17.41
C MET A 39 -16.29 -7.46 -17.12
N LEU A 40 -16.44 -8.52 -16.33
CA LEU A 40 -15.33 -9.44 -16.03
C LEU A 40 -14.83 -10.17 -17.29
N LYS A 41 -15.74 -10.58 -18.16
CA LYS A 41 -15.41 -11.25 -19.42
C LYS A 41 -14.67 -10.30 -20.37
N SER A 42 -15.06 -9.04 -20.42
CA SER A 42 -14.34 -8.00 -21.17
C SER A 42 -12.96 -7.67 -20.58
N LEU A 43 -12.75 -7.92 -19.28
CA LEU A 43 -11.46 -7.79 -18.60
C LEU A 43 -10.55 -9.00 -18.80
N MET A 44 -11.11 -10.19 -19.08
CA MET A 44 -10.32 -11.40 -19.34
C MET A 44 -9.96 -11.61 -20.81
N ASP A 45 -10.57 -10.85 -21.72
CA ASP A 45 -10.24 -10.88 -23.14
C ASP A 45 -9.00 -10.00 -23.40
N ASP A 46 -7.83 -10.63 -23.26
CA ASP A 46 -6.47 -10.06 -23.23
C ASP A 46 -6.16 -9.11 -24.42
N SER A 47 -6.87 -9.28 -25.54
CA SER A 47 -6.72 -8.45 -26.75
C SER A 47 -7.27 -7.03 -26.64
N ASN A 48 -8.12 -6.71 -25.64
CA ASN A 48 -8.78 -5.40 -25.53
C ASN A 48 -8.42 -4.60 -24.26
N MET A 49 -7.44 -5.06 -23.47
CA MET A 49 -6.96 -4.38 -22.26
C MET A 49 -6.50 -2.94 -22.50
N GLY A 50 -5.85 -2.67 -23.65
CA GLY A 50 -5.37 -1.32 -23.99
C GLY A 50 -6.50 -0.29 -24.20
N GLU A 51 -7.65 -0.73 -24.70
CA GLU A 51 -8.83 0.13 -24.92
C GLU A 51 -9.58 0.38 -23.60
N PHE A 52 -9.64 -0.63 -22.74
CA PHE A 52 -10.16 -0.48 -21.38
C PHE A 52 -9.32 0.48 -20.54
N GLU A 53 -7.99 0.36 -20.59
CA GLU A 53 -7.08 1.24 -19.85
C GLU A 53 -7.23 2.70 -20.30
N ASN A 54 -7.31 2.94 -21.62
CA ASN A 54 -7.56 4.26 -22.17
C ASN A 54 -8.91 4.83 -21.73
N ARG A 55 -9.97 4.02 -21.72
CA ARG A 55 -11.31 4.45 -21.26
C ARG A 55 -11.34 4.75 -19.77
N MET A 56 -10.65 3.95 -18.95
CA MET A 56 -10.56 4.14 -17.51
C MET A 56 -9.72 5.38 -17.16
N ARG A 57 -8.64 5.61 -17.90
CA ARG A 57 -7.79 6.82 -17.82
C ARG A 57 -8.59 8.07 -18.21
N GLU A 58 -9.37 8.01 -19.28
CA GLU A 58 -10.21 9.13 -19.72
C GLU A 58 -11.33 9.43 -18.70
N MET A 59 -11.97 8.40 -18.15
CA MET A 59 -12.96 8.57 -17.09
C MET A 59 -12.36 9.19 -15.82
N MET A 60 -11.19 8.72 -15.37
CA MET A 60 -10.48 9.34 -14.24
C MET A 60 -10.10 10.79 -14.54
N LYS A 61 -9.58 11.07 -15.74
CA LYS A 61 -9.20 12.44 -16.14
C LYS A 61 -10.41 13.38 -16.19
N ARG A 62 -11.58 12.90 -16.60
CA ARG A 62 -12.84 13.68 -16.57
C ARG A 62 -13.33 13.93 -15.15
N PHE A 63 -13.13 12.98 -14.23
CA PHE A 63 -13.62 13.09 -12.86
C PHE A 63 -12.67 13.88 -11.95
N ALA A 64 -11.37 13.78 -12.19
CA ALA A 64 -10.33 14.38 -11.34
C ALA A 64 -9.65 15.63 -11.95
N GLY A 65 -9.94 15.94 -13.22
CA GLY A 65 -9.46 17.13 -13.92
C GLY A 65 -8.25 16.88 -14.83
N PRO A 66 -7.93 17.84 -15.72
CA PRO A 66 -6.87 17.71 -16.71
C PRO A 66 -5.45 17.64 -16.12
N ASP A 67 -5.27 18.06 -14.87
CA ASP A 67 -3.99 18.03 -14.13
C ASP A 67 -3.81 16.77 -13.26
N PHE A 68 -4.71 15.78 -13.39
CA PHE A 68 -4.60 14.54 -12.62
C PHE A 68 -3.51 13.65 -13.20
N ASP A 69 -2.36 13.62 -12.53
CA ASP A 69 -1.24 12.73 -12.84
C ASP A 69 -1.48 11.35 -12.22
N MET A 70 -1.35 10.29 -13.03
CA MET A 70 -1.44 8.89 -12.56
C MET A 70 -0.33 8.56 -11.54
N SER A 71 0.76 9.34 -11.50
CA SER A 71 1.80 9.22 -10.47
C SER A 71 1.27 9.52 -9.05
N ASP A 72 0.19 10.30 -8.90
CA ASP A 72 -0.48 10.52 -7.62
C ASP A 72 -1.26 9.27 -7.14
N PHE A 73 -1.47 8.28 -8.01
CA PHE A 73 -2.05 6.97 -7.68
C PHE A 73 -1.00 5.89 -7.39
N GLU A 74 0.30 6.20 -7.48
CA GLU A 74 1.32 5.36 -6.87
C GLU A 74 1.12 5.40 -5.36
N SER A 75 0.30 4.47 -4.87
CA SER A 75 0.24 4.15 -3.46
C SER A 75 1.68 3.99 -2.99
N PRO A 76 2.10 4.63 -1.88
CA PRO A 76 3.47 4.57 -1.42
C PRO A 76 3.91 3.10 -1.46
N VAL A 77 5.01 2.84 -2.17
CA VAL A 77 5.54 1.49 -2.35
C VAL A 77 5.95 0.98 -0.97
N ILE A 78 5.00 0.35 -0.27
CA ILE A 78 5.17 -0.17 1.08
C ILE A 78 5.42 -1.66 0.96
N GLY A 79 6.71 -2.02 1.02
CA GLY A 79 7.11 -3.40 1.24
C GLY A 79 7.31 -4.23 -0.01
N GLN A 80 7.71 -3.63 -1.13
CA GLN A 80 8.44 -4.39 -2.14
C GLN A 80 9.76 -4.86 -1.52
N TYR A 81 10.01 -6.16 -1.58
CA TYR A 81 11.21 -6.76 -1.04
C TYR A 81 11.82 -7.76 -2.01
N ASP A 82 13.12 -7.95 -1.89
CA ASP A 82 13.86 -8.97 -2.65
C ASP A 82 14.99 -9.55 -1.79
N TRP A 83 15.38 -10.78 -2.08
CA TRP A 83 16.49 -11.47 -1.43
C TRP A 83 17.66 -11.57 -2.40
N VAL A 84 18.76 -10.94 -2.04
CA VAL A 84 20.03 -11.07 -2.78
C VAL A 84 20.96 -12.01 -2.03
N VAL A 85 21.44 -13.04 -2.72
CA VAL A 85 22.34 -14.04 -2.14
C VAL A 85 23.76 -13.76 -2.63
N THR A 86 24.72 -13.73 -1.71
CA THR A 86 26.15 -13.71 -2.00
C THR A 86 26.80 -14.97 -1.42
N ASP A 87 28.11 -15.11 -1.65
CA ASP A 87 28.88 -16.24 -1.12
C ASP A 87 28.89 -16.26 0.41
N THR A 88 28.91 -15.09 1.06
CA THR A 88 29.08 -14.95 2.51
C THR A 88 27.82 -14.46 3.22
N GLN A 89 26.88 -13.84 2.51
CA GLN A 89 25.72 -13.17 3.08
C GLN A 89 24.43 -13.45 2.31
N LYS A 90 23.29 -13.27 2.99
CA LYS A 90 21.98 -13.08 2.37
C LYS A 90 21.46 -11.72 2.77
N ILE A 91 21.00 -10.94 1.81
CA ILE A 91 20.61 -9.55 1.98
C ILE A 91 19.14 -9.41 1.65
N LEU A 92 18.34 -9.00 2.63
CA LEU A 92 16.96 -8.58 2.41
C LEU A 92 16.97 -7.11 1.99
N LYS A 93 16.58 -6.84 0.75
CA LYS A 93 16.37 -5.50 0.22
C LYS A 93 14.92 -5.10 0.44
N LEU A 94 14.67 -4.02 1.17
CA LEU A 94 13.34 -3.47 1.38
C LEU A 94 13.26 -2.06 0.79
N LYS A 95 12.41 -1.87 -0.22
CA LYS A 95 12.12 -0.53 -0.75
C LYS A 95 11.11 0.16 0.16
N VAL A 96 11.55 1.21 0.84
CA VAL A 96 10.72 1.97 1.76
C VAL A 96 11.17 3.43 1.80
N GLN A 97 10.28 4.33 1.40
CA GLN A 97 10.50 5.77 1.53
C GLN A 97 10.34 6.18 3.00
N GLN A 98 11.45 6.08 3.73
CA GLN A 98 11.48 6.34 5.15
C GLN A 98 11.37 7.86 5.44
N ALA A 99 10.56 8.22 6.43
CA ALA A 99 10.58 9.58 6.97
C ALA A 99 11.86 9.79 7.79
N LYS A 100 12.61 10.88 7.52
CA LYS A 100 13.88 11.20 8.19
C LYS A 100 13.78 11.18 9.73
N ASP A 101 12.64 11.58 10.27
CA ASP A 101 12.42 11.73 11.71
C ASP A 101 11.81 10.48 12.39
N HIS A 102 11.44 9.45 11.60
CA HIS A 102 10.82 8.23 12.13
C HIS A 102 11.63 6.98 11.74
N PRO A 103 12.52 6.50 12.62
CA PRO A 103 13.26 5.25 12.39
C PRO A 103 12.33 4.05 12.28
N LEU A 104 12.70 3.06 11.46
CA LEU A 104 12.01 1.77 11.44
C LEU A 104 12.28 0.99 12.73
N ASP A 105 11.25 0.36 13.30
CA ASP A 105 11.36 -0.62 14.37
C ASP A 105 11.47 -2.01 13.75
N ILE A 106 12.64 -2.63 13.87
CA ILE A 106 12.95 -3.94 13.31
C ILE A 106 13.16 -4.92 14.45
N LYS A 107 12.40 -6.01 14.46
CA LYS A 107 12.50 -7.09 15.45
C LYS A 107 12.70 -8.42 14.75
N ILE A 108 13.63 -9.23 15.25
CA ILE A 108 13.88 -10.58 14.74
C ILE A 108 13.58 -11.57 15.85
N GLU A 109 12.57 -12.39 15.64
CA GLU A 109 12.08 -13.35 16.63
C GLU A 109 11.62 -14.61 15.89
N GLN A 110 12.02 -15.79 16.39
CA GLN A 110 11.52 -17.09 15.91
C GLN A 110 11.65 -17.32 14.39
N GLY A 111 12.78 -16.94 13.78
CA GLY A 111 12.96 -17.09 12.34
C GLY A 111 12.12 -16.13 11.49
N MET A 112 11.55 -15.08 12.09
CA MET A 112 10.84 -14.03 11.39
C MET A 112 11.45 -12.67 11.69
N ILE A 113 11.46 -11.81 10.69
CA ILE A 113 11.76 -10.39 10.83
C ILE A 113 10.48 -9.58 10.70
N LYS A 114 10.14 -8.81 11.75
CA LYS A 114 9.02 -7.90 11.81
C LYS A 114 9.52 -6.47 11.70
N ILE A 115 8.99 -5.73 10.75
CA ILE A 115 9.38 -4.36 10.43
C ILE A 115 8.16 -3.47 10.59
N LYS A 116 8.26 -2.47 11.45
CA LYS A 116 7.24 -1.43 11.66
C LYS A 116 7.83 -0.07 11.37
N GLY A 117 7.02 0.85 10.86
CA GLY A 117 7.46 2.21 10.68
C GLY A 117 6.42 3.09 10.02
N ASP A 118 6.84 4.31 9.73
CA ASP A 118 6.03 5.30 9.03
C ASP A 118 6.67 5.64 7.69
N VAL A 119 5.87 5.61 6.62
CA VAL A 119 6.25 6.17 5.32
C VAL A 119 5.56 7.51 5.12
N VAL A 120 6.25 8.41 4.42
CA VAL A 120 5.73 9.73 4.08
C VAL A 120 5.67 9.84 2.57
N ALA A 121 4.46 9.90 2.02
CA ALA A 121 4.22 10.22 0.63
C ALA A 121 3.93 11.72 0.52
N THR A 122 4.63 12.41 -0.38
CA THR A 122 4.31 13.81 -0.72
C THR A 122 3.66 13.81 -2.09
N GLN A 123 2.42 14.28 -2.16
CA GLN A 123 1.63 14.40 -3.38
C GLN A 123 1.45 15.88 -3.76
N GLY A 124 1.29 16.14 -5.06
CA GLY A 124 1.10 17.47 -5.61
C GLY A 124 2.37 18.30 -5.84
N THR A 125 2.23 19.34 -6.66
CA THR A 125 3.34 20.19 -7.13
C THR A 125 3.17 21.64 -6.66
N GLY A 126 4.29 22.34 -6.39
CA GLY A 126 4.27 23.77 -6.05
C GLY A 126 3.67 24.07 -4.67
N LYS A 127 2.68 24.98 -4.62
CA LYS A 127 2.03 25.45 -3.38
C LYS A 127 1.00 24.47 -2.80
N ASN A 128 0.55 23.49 -3.59
CA ASN A 128 -0.46 22.51 -3.18
C ASN A 128 0.17 21.15 -2.85
N LYS A 129 1.28 21.15 -2.08
CA LYS A 129 1.87 19.91 -1.58
C LYS A 129 1.05 19.38 -0.42
N SER A 130 0.58 18.15 -0.54
CA SER A 130 -0.06 17.40 0.53
C SER A 130 0.87 16.29 0.99
N THR A 131 1.15 16.22 2.28
CA THR A 131 2.00 15.18 2.87
C THR A 131 1.12 14.17 3.59
N ARG A 132 1.08 12.93 3.11
CA ARG A 132 0.36 11.83 3.74
C ARG A 132 1.35 10.91 4.47
N LYS A 133 1.15 10.78 5.77
CA LYS A 133 1.87 9.82 6.61
C LYS A 133 1.07 8.52 6.71
N THR A 134 1.71 7.39 6.44
CA THR A 134 1.09 6.05 6.55
C THR A 134 1.96 5.16 7.39
N SER A 135 1.41 4.61 8.47
CA SER A 135 2.09 3.60 9.29
C SER A 135 1.96 2.22 8.63
N PHE A 136 2.99 1.40 8.71
CA PHE A 136 3.00 0.05 8.19
C PHE A 136 3.63 -0.95 9.16
N GLU A 137 3.21 -2.20 9.04
CA GLU A 137 3.80 -3.36 9.72
C GLU A 137 3.88 -4.52 8.71
N ARG A 138 5.07 -5.08 8.53
CA ARG A 138 5.34 -6.24 7.67
C ARG A 138 6.14 -7.28 8.43
N SER A 139 5.99 -8.54 8.05
CA SER A 139 6.75 -9.65 8.60
C SER A 139 7.25 -10.52 7.46
N PHE A 140 8.50 -10.97 7.54
CA PHE A 140 9.13 -11.81 6.53
C PHE A 140 9.77 -13.02 7.21
N SER A 141 9.68 -14.19 6.59
CA SER A 141 10.40 -15.38 7.04
C SER A 141 11.89 -15.25 6.71
N LEU A 142 12.74 -15.62 7.66
CA LEU A 142 14.19 -15.68 7.49
C LEU A 142 14.59 -17.09 7.02
N PRO A 143 15.51 -17.20 6.06
CA PRO A 143 16.05 -18.51 5.68
C PRO A 143 16.78 -19.19 6.86
N ASP A 144 16.73 -20.51 6.92
CA ASP A 144 17.36 -21.27 8.03
C ASP A 144 18.91 -21.24 7.99
N ASP A 145 19.48 -20.91 6.83
CA ASP A 145 20.92 -20.87 6.58
C ASP A 145 21.57 -19.51 6.89
N VAL A 146 20.91 -18.64 7.66
CA VAL A 146 21.44 -17.32 8.04
C VAL A 146 21.56 -17.14 9.55
N ASP A 147 22.59 -16.40 9.97
CA ASP A 147 22.77 -16.00 11.35
C ASP A 147 21.83 -14.84 11.69
N GLN A 148 20.87 -15.11 12.56
CA GLN A 148 19.83 -14.16 13.00
C GLN A 148 20.29 -13.29 14.17
N THR A 149 21.45 -13.57 14.77
CA THR A 149 21.87 -12.92 16.03
C THR A 149 22.48 -11.55 15.82
N ASN A 150 23.22 -11.35 14.72
CA ASN A 150 23.97 -10.13 14.42
C ASN A 150 23.73 -9.66 12.98
N PRO A 151 22.50 -9.25 12.62
CA PRO A 151 22.23 -8.63 11.32
C PRO A 151 22.91 -7.25 11.22
N GLU A 152 23.40 -6.93 10.03
CA GLU A 152 23.89 -5.59 9.69
C GLU A 152 22.80 -4.81 8.93
N PHE A 153 22.65 -3.53 9.25
CA PHE A 153 21.64 -2.66 8.67
C PHE A 153 22.30 -1.50 7.92
N GLU A 154 21.83 -1.25 6.71
CA GLU A 154 22.30 -0.15 5.86
C GLU A 154 21.08 0.50 5.19
N ASN A 155 21.05 1.83 5.12
CA ASN A 155 19.99 2.57 4.45
C ASN A 155 20.62 3.45 3.38
N LYS A 156 20.25 3.22 2.12
CA LYS A 156 20.76 3.96 0.97
C LYS A 156 19.61 4.23 0.01
N ASP A 157 19.45 5.49 -0.38
CA ASP A 157 18.55 5.91 -1.46
C ASP A 157 17.09 5.42 -1.34
N GLY A 158 16.55 5.33 -0.11
CA GLY A 158 15.19 4.84 0.12
C GLY A 158 15.06 3.30 0.07
N GLU A 159 16.18 2.60 0.11
CA GLU A 159 16.25 1.15 0.30
C GLU A 159 16.90 0.84 1.66
N VAL A 160 16.25 -0.03 2.44
CA VAL A 160 16.81 -0.61 3.66
C VAL A 160 17.36 -1.99 3.31
N LEU A 161 18.65 -2.15 3.52
CA LEU A 161 19.39 -3.39 3.33
C LEU A 161 19.62 -4.04 4.69
N ILE A 162 19.15 -5.28 4.84
CA ILE A 162 19.33 -6.07 6.06
C ILE A 162 20.18 -7.28 5.68
N LYS A 163 21.45 -7.26 6.08
CA LYS A 163 22.44 -8.26 5.72
C LYS A 163 22.57 -9.29 6.83
N PHE A 164 22.44 -10.55 6.47
CA PHE A 164 22.64 -11.69 7.36
C PHE A 164 23.84 -12.49 6.89
N LYS A 165 24.71 -12.89 7.82
CA LYS A 165 25.82 -13.79 7.52
C LYS A 165 25.28 -15.19 7.25
N ARG A 166 25.81 -15.88 6.24
CA ARG A 166 25.44 -17.28 5.97
C ARG A 166 26.08 -18.21 7.00
N LEU A 167 25.29 -19.17 7.49
CA LEU A 167 25.76 -20.27 8.31
C LEU A 167 26.35 -21.35 7.39
N ALA A 168 27.45 -21.97 7.83
CA ALA A 168 27.98 -23.13 7.13
C ALA A 168 26.94 -24.26 7.14
N ILE A 169 26.72 -24.89 5.98
CA ILE A 169 25.81 -26.02 5.80
C ILE A 169 26.17 -27.10 6.85
N GLY A 170 25.27 -27.36 7.80
CA GLY A 170 25.47 -28.34 8.89
C GLY A 170 25.47 -27.77 10.32
N LYS A 171 25.41 -26.45 10.51
CA LYS A 171 25.18 -25.84 11.84
C LYS A 171 23.80 -25.16 11.88
N SER A 172 22.74 -25.94 12.11
CA SER A 172 21.42 -25.38 12.41
C SER A 172 21.48 -24.68 13.77
N SER A 173 21.27 -23.36 13.79
CA SER A 173 21.31 -22.54 15.00
C SER A 173 20.04 -22.71 15.83
N SER A 174 19.96 -23.78 16.63
CA SER A 174 18.82 -24.07 17.52
C SER A 174 18.83 -23.32 18.86
N LYS A 175 19.40 -22.10 18.94
CA LYS A 175 19.37 -21.28 20.16
C LYS A 175 18.78 -19.90 19.86
N SER A 176 17.46 -19.84 19.97
CA SER A 176 16.64 -18.63 19.98
C SER A 176 16.87 -17.84 21.27
N SER A 177 17.82 -16.92 21.28
CA SER A 177 17.85 -15.80 22.24
C SER A 177 17.49 -14.53 21.47
N SER A 178 16.29 -14.02 21.68
CA SER A 178 15.69 -12.90 20.94
C SER A 178 16.51 -11.61 21.07
N PRO A 179 17.13 -11.08 20.00
CA PRO A 179 17.73 -9.76 20.02
C PRO A 179 16.69 -8.71 19.61
N THR A 180 16.24 -7.90 20.58
CA THR A 180 15.44 -6.69 20.29
C THR A 180 16.39 -5.52 19.99
N SER A 181 16.78 -5.36 18.74
CA SER A 181 17.63 -4.25 18.31
C SER A 181 16.78 -3.05 17.86
N LYS A 182 16.64 -2.03 18.70
CA LYS A 182 16.12 -0.71 18.26
C LYS A 182 17.20 0.00 17.44
N VAL A 183 17.23 -0.24 16.14
CA VAL A 183 18.19 0.41 15.24
C VAL A 183 17.72 1.83 14.95
N LYS A 184 18.32 2.82 15.61
CA LYS A 184 18.20 4.23 15.22
C LYS A 184 19.12 4.48 14.02
N VAL A 185 18.64 4.17 12.81
CA VAL A 185 19.38 4.47 11.58
C VAL A 185 19.47 5.99 11.44
N LYS A 186 20.65 6.55 11.68
CA LYS A 186 20.92 7.98 11.51
C LYS A 186 21.04 8.23 10.01
N GLY A 187 20.05 8.91 9.42
CA GLY A 187 20.08 9.26 8.00
C GLY A 187 21.36 10.03 7.66
N GLU A 188 22.03 9.60 6.60
CA GLU A 188 23.19 10.28 6.04
C GLU A 188 22.78 11.72 5.69
N GLU A 189 23.44 12.71 6.32
CA GLU A 189 23.22 14.12 6.01
C GLU A 189 23.60 14.36 4.55
N ALA A 190 22.61 14.78 3.75
CA ALA A 190 22.87 15.22 2.39
C ALA A 190 23.96 16.32 2.39
N PRO A 191 24.93 16.28 1.45
CA PRO A 191 25.99 17.28 1.40
C PRO A 191 25.38 18.68 1.30
N LYS A 192 25.72 19.55 2.25
CA LYS A 192 25.37 20.97 2.21
C LYS A 192 25.97 21.57 0.94
N ASN A 193 25.09 21.89 0.00
CA ASN A 193 25.48 22.58 -1.23
C ASN A 193 25.68 24.05 -0.87
N ASP A 194 26.93 24.43 -0.58
CA ASP A 194 27.34 25.81 -0.34
C ASP A 194 27.25 26.61 -1.65
N ARG A 195 26.02 26.91 -2.08
CA ARG A 195 25.78 27.93 -3.11
C ARG A 195 26.02 29.29 -2.48
N VAL A 196 27.17 29.87 -2.82
CA VAL A 196 27.51 31.26 -2.55
C VAL A 196 26.38 32.15 -3.10
N PRO A 197 25.84 33.10 -2.31
CA PRO A 197 24.85 34.05 -2.80
C PRO A 197 25.49 34.95 -3.85
N VAL A 198 24.95 34.92 -5.07
CA VAL A 198 25.27 35.89 -6.11
C VAL A 198 24.58 37.19 -5.73
N THR A 199 25.34 38.14 -5.21
CA THR A 199 24.88 39.52 -5.01
C THR A 199 24.63 40.16 -6.38
N PRO A 200 23.48 40.82 -6.60
CA PRO A 200 23.25 41.58 -7.83
C PRO A 200 24.18 42.80 -7.84
N ALA A 201 24.93 42.96 -8.92
CA ALA A 201 25.68 44.17 -9.21
C ALA A 201 24.70 45.32 -9.44
N ASN A 202 24.74 46.34 -8.57
CA ASN A 202 24.08 47.60 -8.84
C ASN A 202 24.88 48.32 -9.93
N ASP A 203 24.25 48.51 -11.08
CA ASP A 203 24.73 49.36 -12.17
C ASP A 203 24.61 50.83 -11.74
N ASP A 204 25.77 51.48 -11.60
CA ASP A 204 25.91 52.92 -11.38
C ASP A 204 25.51 53.67 -12.66
N LEU A 205 24.25 54.09 -12.76
CA LEU A 205 23.82 55.14 -13.68
C LEU A 205 24.18 56.51 -13.09
N LYS A 206 25.33 57.04 -13.49
CA LYS A 206 25.65 58.48 -13.35
C LYS A 206 24.83 59.28 -14.37
N ILE A 207 24.18 60.32 -13.85
CA ILE A 207 23.45 61.38 -14.55
C ILE A 207 24.41 62.20 -15.42
#